data_AF-A0A7S0NQQ4-F1
#
_entry.id   AF-A0A7S0NQQ4-F1
#
_cell.length_a   1.000
_cell.length_b   1.000
_cell.length_c   1.000
_cell.angle_alpha   90.00
_cell.angle_beta   90.00
_cell.angle_gamma   90.00
#
_symmetry.space_group_name_H-M   'P 1'
#
loop_
_entity.id
_entity.type
_entity.pdbx_description
1 polymer ?
#
loop_
_entity_poly.entity_id
_entity_poly.type
_entity_poly.pdbx_seq_one_letter_code
_entity_poly.pdbx_strand_id
1 'polypeptide(L)'
;GSAVAPATAMRGLLAFLFEDSPQELRVRCFADESLPDALLRLGGALHEPDAVQELLDALLHLLERGERCSAGRLEAELREQAHTLLRGYLVQQWLSQLKDSALPHAQSVELAVALGLPPALSEGAKRPLSVVRELSLTYAAERLYLQRLRLFKLSMLSARGLTLGKTLAAWKVLRSDDVKTQSAALEVLESSLDGQLSSFVLPLLNTQSALERKLRLVESHFVKLRLPAGSAPPWMREWFAASLEPLGAALGALALWLSLPEGAPPAAPVLAHVLVLRGAPLFHNLLTLHVTALATRARERRVRAGERVCSAGETCLVLEGCVVVRRAHGAAEREEYRVGDAVQQLGCIYKKL
;
A
#
# COMPACT_ATOMS: atom_id res chain seq x y z
N GLY A 1 7.89 -21.52 19.24
CA GLY A 1 8.46 -20.25 18.76
C GLY A 1 7.34 -19.41 18.21
N SER A 2 7.04 -18.29 18.87
CA SER A 2 6.06 -17.32 18.38
C SER A 2 6.63 -16.64 17.13
N ALA A 3 5.94 -16.74 15.99
CA ALA A 3 6.30 -16.00 14.78
C ALA A 3 6.03 -14.51 15.02
N VAL A 4 6.99 -13.80 15.60
CA VAL A 4 6.95 -12.34 15.71
C VAL A 4 6.97 -11.79 14.27
N ALA A 5 5.97 -10.97 13.93
CA ALA A 5 5.88 -10.37 12.61
C ALA A 5 7.18 -9.60 12.28
N PRO A 6 7.71 -9.68 11.04
CA PRO A 6 8.97 -9.04 10.65
C PRO A 6 9.04 -7.55 11.03
N ALA A 7 7.93 -6.83 10.93
CA ALA A 7 7.83 -5.42 11.34
C ALA A 7 7.96 -5.22 12.86
N THR A 8 7.44 -6.14 13.68
CA THR A 8 7.57 -6.10 15.15
C THR A 8 8.99 -6.44 15.58
N ALA A 9 9.60 -7.45 14.94
CA ALA A 9 11.00 -7.79 15.17
C ALA A 9 11.92 -6.62 14.78
N MET A 10 11.68 -5.99 13.62
CA MET A 10 12.42 -4.83 13.17
C MET A 10 12.25 -3.63 14.11
N ARG A 11 11.03 -3.29 14.54
CA ARG A 11 10.81 -2.18 15.49
C ARG A 11 11.50 -2.42 16.83
N GLY A 12 11.48 -3.66 17.34
CA GLY A 12 12.24 -4.03 18.53
C GLY A 12 13.75 -3.89 18.32
N LEU A 13 14.24 -4.23 17.12
CA LEU A 13 15.64 -4.10 16.74
C LEU A 13 16.07 -2.64 16.58
N LEU A 14 15.23 -1.80 15.94
CA LEU A 14 15.46 -0.36 15.82
C LEU A 14 15.42 0.31 17.21
N ALA A 15 14.43 0.01 18.05
CA ALA A 15 14.40 0.51 19.43
C ALA A 15 15.69 0.13 20.19
N PHE A 16 16.11 -1.12 20.09
CA PHE A 16 17.35 -1.60 20.71
C PHE A 16 18.63 -0.93 20.17
N LEU A 17 18.69 -0.65 18.87
CA LEU A 17 19.85 -0.02 18.22
C LEU A 17 19.96 1.48 18.51
N PHE A 18 18.83 2.15 18.69
CA PHE A 18 18.74 3.62 18.81
C PHE A 18 18.47 4.12 20.24
N GLU A 19 18.06 3.27 21.17
CA GLU A 19 18.22 3.52 22.61
C GLU A 19 19.70 3.36 22.99
N ASP A 20 20.17 4.06 24.03
CA ASP A 20 21.56 4.11 24.54
C ASP A 20 22.06 2.75 25.08
N SER A 21 22.04 1.73 24.22
CA SER A 21 22.46 0.37 24.52
C SER A 21 23.97 0.24 24.28
N PRO A 22 24.72 -0.38 25.22
CA PRO A 22 26.17 -0.50 25.14
C PRO A 22 26.60 -1.27 23.88
N GLN A 23 27.67 -0.77 23.23
CA GLN A 23 28.19 -1.26 21.95
C GLN A 23 28.47 -2.79 21.91
N GLU A 24 28.78 -3.40 23.05
CA GLU A 24 29.06 -4.85 23.16
C GLU A 24 27.86 -5.75 22.83
N LEU A 25 26.64 -5.25 23.00
CA LEU A 25 25.40 -5.99 22.72
C LEU A 25 24.99 -5.94 21.23
N ARG A 26 25.50 -4.95 20.47
CA ARG A 26 25.27 -4.82 19.01
C ARG A 26 25.99 -5.91 18.19
N VAL A 27 27.07 -6.47 18.74
CA VAL A 27 27.98 -7.42 18.05
C VAL A 27 27.49 -8.86 18.10
N ARG A 28 26.66 -9.25 19.10
CA ARG A 28 26.29 -10.66 19.30
C ARG A 28 25.15 -11.17 18.42
N CYS A 29 24.30 -10.30 17.87
CA CYS A 29 23.17 -10.73 17.04
C CYS A 29 23.52 -10.95 15.55
N PHE A 30 24.66 -10.40 15.08
CA PHE A 30 25.06 -10.41 13.68
C PHE A 30 26.56 -10.68 13.53
N ALA A 31 27.08 -11.70 14.24
CA ALA A 31 28.52 -11.95 14.34
C ALA A 31 29.25 -12.06 12.98
N ASP A 32 28.52 -12.35 11.89
CA ASP A 32 29.07 -12.53 10.54
C ASP A 32 28.55 -11.51 9.50
N GLU A 33 27.73 -10.53 9.88
CA GLU A 33 27.04 -9.61 8.96
C GLU A 33 27.12 -8.14 9.45
N SER A 34 27.40 -7.19 8.55
CA SER A 34 27.37 -5.77 8.91
C SER A 34 25.94 -5.36 9.31
N LEU A 35 25.79 -4.47 10.28
CA LEU A 35 24.46 -4.01 10.71
C LEU A 35 23.60 -3.47 9.55
N PRO A 36 24.16 -2.70 8.59
CA PRO A 36 23.43 -2.32 7.39
C PRO A 36 23.00 -3.49 6.50
N ASP A 37 23.85 -4.51 6.31
CA ASP A 37 23.46 -5.71 5.54
C ASP A 37 22.32 -6.47 6.24
N ALA A 38 22.37 -6.58 7.57
CA ALA A 38 21.34 -7.21 8.37
C ALA A 38 19.99 -6.48 8.26
N LEU A 39 20.02 -5.15 8.28
CA LEU A 39 18.84 -4.32 8.08
C LEU A 39 18.32 -4.45 6.65
N LEU A 40 19.17 -4.49 5.62
CA LEU A 40 18.74 -4.75 4.24
C LEU A 40 18.05 -6.12 4.13
N ARG A 41 18.60 -7.16 4.75
CA ARG A 41 18.02 -8.50 4.78
C ARG A 41 16.67 -8.53 5.47
N LEU A 42 16.53 -7.85 6.61
CA LEU A 42 15.25 -7.71 7.31
C LEU A 42 14.25 -6.91 6.46
N GLY A 43 14.73 -5.87 5.78
CA GLY A 43 13.98 -5.05 4.85
C GLY A 43 13.34 -5.83 3.73
N GLY A 44 14.03 -6.82 3.15
CA GLY A 44 13.48 -7.73 2.14
C GLY A 44 12.14 -8.36 2.55
N ALA A 45 11.97 -8.65 3.84
CA ALA A 45 10.74 -9.23 4.41
C ALA A 45 9.72 -8.19 4.92
N LEU A 46 10.05 -6.89 4.84
CA LEU A 46 9.13 -5.83 5.22
C LEU A 46 8.23 -5.46 4.05
N HIS A 47 6.95 -5.41 4.36
CA HIS A 47 5.93 -5.04 3.40
C HIS A 47 5.02 -3.91 3.92
N GLU A 48 5.18 -3.52 5.19
CA GLU A 48 4.53 -2.35 5.77
C GLU A 48 5.24 -1.07 5.33
N PRO A 49 4.53 -0.08 4.77
CA PRO A 49 5.14 1.16 4.25
C PRO A 49 5.94 1.92 5.30
N ASP A 50 5.38 2.03 6.52
CA ASP A 50 6.00 2.73 7.64
C ASP A 50 7.25 2.00 8.12
N ALA A 51 7.19 0.67 8.22
CA ALA A 51 8.33 -0.15 8.62
C ALA A 51 9.47 -0.07 7.58
N VAL A 52 9.13 -0.07 6.30
CA VAL A 52 10.11 0.13 5.21
C VAL A 52 10.73 1.53 5.29
N GLN A 53 9.94 2.55 5.58
CA GLN A 53 10.43 3.92 5.75
C GLN A 53 11.37 4.02 6.96
N GLU A 54 10.96 3.50 8.12
CA GLU A 54 11.76 3.43 9.36
C GLU A 54 13.09 2.69 9.13
N LEU A 55 13.06 1.55 8.44
CA LEU A 55 14.26 0.79 8.08
C LEU A 55 15.21 1.61 7.21
N LEU A 56 14.69 2.25 6.16
CA LEU A 56 15.50 3.00 5.22
C LEU A 56 16.09 4.26 5.87
N ASP A 57 15.36 4.89 6.79
CA ASP A 57 15.85 6.03 7.56
C ASP A 57 16.94 5.58 8.56
N ALA A 58 16.79 4.40 9.18
CA ALA A 58 17.82 3.78 10.00
C ALA A 58 19.08 3.40 9.20
N LEU A 59 18.92 2.87 8.00
CA LEU A 59 20.02 2.56 7.09
C LEU A 59 20.78 3.83 6.69
N LEU A 60 20.07 4.90 6.34
CA LEU A 60 20.68 6.20 6.04
C LEU A 60 21.51 6.70 7.23
N HIS A 61 20.96 6.63 8.44
CA HIS A 61 21.65 7.05 9.66
C HIS A 61 22.93 6.24 9.96
N LEU A 62 22.93 4.94 9.69
CA LEU A 62 24.12 4.10 9.85
C LEU A 62 25.20 4.46 8.82
N LEU A 63 24.80 4.69 7.57
CA LEU A 63 25.73 5.12 6.53
C LEU A 63 26.32 6.51 6.82
N GLU A 64 25.55 7.43 7.41
CA GLU A 64 26.07 8.72 7.90
C GLU A 64 27.15 8.57 8.96
N ARG A 65 27.10 7.48 9.75
CA ARG A 65 28.12 7.12 10.74
C ARG A 65 29.33 6.40 10.16
N GLY A 66 29.37 6.19 8.84
CA GLY A 66 30.48 5.55 8.13
C GLY A 66 30.39 4.02 8.09
N GLU A 67 29.29 3.43 8.55
CA GLU A 67 29.01 2.01 8.33
C GLU A 67 28.90 1.73 6.82
N ARG A 68 29.26 0.53 6.38
CA ARG A 68 29.26 0.17 4.96
C ARG A 68 28.35 -1.02 4.71
N CYS A 69 27.46 -0.92 3.74
CA CYS A 69 26.79 -2.09 3.16
C CYS A 69 27.73 -2.83 2.22
N SER A 70 27.59 -4.14 2.13
CA SER A 70 28.22 -4.90 1.06
C SER A 70 27.58 -4.55 -0.29
N ALA A 71 28.42 -4.19 -1.27
CA ALA A 71 27.94 -3.80 -2.60
C ALA A 71 27.09 -4.89 -3.27
N GLY A 72 27.47 -6.17 -3.08
CA GLY A 72 26.73 -7.31 -3.61
C GLY A 72 25.34 -7.49 -3.00
N ARG A 73 25.16 -7.21 -1.69
CA ARG A 73 23.84 -7.29 -1.03
C ARG A 73 22.93 -6.17 -1.51
N LEU A 74 23.49 -4.96 -1.57
CA LEU A 74 22.75 -3.79 -2.00
C LEU A 74 22.29 -3.93 -3.47
N GLU A 75 23.15 -4.47 -4.34
CA GLU A 75 22.80 -4.80 -5.71
C GLU A 75 21.74 -5.90 -5.80
N ALA A 76 21.83 -6.96 -4.99
CA ALA A 76 20.83 -8.02 -4.94
C ALA A 76 19.45 -7.47 -4.53
N GLU A 77 19.41 -6.65 -3.48
CA GLU A 77 18.18 -6.00 -3.00
C GLU A 77 17.60 -5.05 -4.06
N LEU A 78 18.45 -4.25 -4.70
CA LEU A 78 18.07 -3.39 -5.82
C LEU A 78 17.39 -4.17 -6.96
N ARG A 79 17.96 -5.32 -7.36
CA ARG A 79 17.38 -6.20 -8.38
C ARG A 79 16.05 -6.82 -7.94
N GLU A 80 15.95 -7.23 -6.68
CA GLU A 80 14.70 -7.77 -6.12
C GLU A 80 13.58 -6.73 -6.13
N GLN A 81 13.88 -5.49 -5.72
CA GLN A 81 12.91 -4.40 -5.76
C GLN A 81 12.50 -4.04 -7.19
N ALA A 82 13.44 -4.06 -8.12
CA ALA A 82 13.15 -3.87 -9.54
C ALA A 82 12.20 -4.94 -10.08
N HIS A 83 12.45 -6.21 -9.77
CA HIS A 83 11.57 -7.32 -10.15
C HIS A 83 10.19 -7.17 -9.51
N THR A 84 10.11 -6.76 -8.24
CA THR A 84 8.84 -6.53 -7.54
C THR A 84 8.02 -5.41 -8.20
N LEU A 85 8.68 -4.32 -8.62
CA LEU A 85 8.06 -3.23 -9.38
C LEU A 85 7.52 -3.70 -10.73
N LEU A 86 8.34 -4.43 -11.50
CA LEU A 86 7.92 -5.00 -12.78
C LEU A 86 6.71 -5.92 -12.63
N ARG A 87 6.72 -6.81 -11.63
CA ARG A 87 5.57 -7.66 -11.30
C ARG A 87 4.32 -6.83 -11.00
N GLY A 88 4.47 -5.72 -10.29
CA GLY A 88 3.37 -4.80 -10.00
C GLY A 88 2.82 -4.10 -11.23
N TYR A 89 3.67 -3.66 -12.16
CA TYR A 89 3.21 -3.08 -13.43
C TYR A 89 2.41 -4.07 -14.26
N LEU A 90 2.84 -5.33 -14.32
CA LEU A 90 2.11 -6.38 -15.02
C LEU A 90 0.76 -6.68 -14.35
N VAL A 91 0.69 -6.65 -13.02
CA VAL A 91 -0.58 -6.76 -12.28
C VAL A 91 -1.50 -5.58 -12.60
N GLN A 92 -1.00 -4.35 -12.57
CA GLN A 92 -1.79 -3.15 -12.88
C GLN A 92 -2.30 -3.17 -14.33
N GLN A 93 -1.44 -3.54 -15.28
CA GLN A 93 -1.82 -3.69 -16.69
C GLN A 93 -2.91 -4.76 -16.85
N TRP A 94 -2.75 -5.92 -16.21
CA TRP A 94 -3.77 -6.98 -16.24
C TRP A 94 -5.10 -6.51 -15.64
N LEU A 95 -5.10 -5.85 -14.47
CA LEU A 95 -6.30 -5.27 -13.86
C LEU A 95 -6.99 -4.26 -14.78
N SER A 96 -6.22 -3.46 -15.53
CA SER A 96 -6.76 -2.49 -16.48
C SER A 96 -7.44 -3.17 -17.68
N GLN A 97 -7.01 -4.38 -18.05
CA GLN A 97 -7.55 -5.18 -19.15
C GLN A 97 -8.77 -6.02 -18.76
N LEU A 98 -9.06 -6.17 -17.46
CA LEU A 98 -10.31 -6.76 -16.99
C LEU A 98 -11.48 -5.90 -17.51
N LYS A 99 -12.20 -6.40 -18.51
CA LYS A 99 -13.34 -5.70 -19.11
C LYS A 99 -14.57 -5.84 -18.23
N ASP A 100 -15.37 -4.77 -18.12
CA ASP A 100 -16.66 -4.78 -17.41
C ASP A 100 -17.75 -5.64 -18.10
N SER A 101 -17.43 -6.24 -19.25
CA SER A 101 -18.39 -6.81 -20.21
C SER A 101 -18.73 -8.29 -20.00
N ALA A 102 -18.32 -8.94 -18.90
CA ALA A 102 -18.35 -10.41 -18.83
C ALA A 102 -18.90 -11.06 -17.54
N LEU A 103 -19.42 -10.31 -16.56
CA LEU A 103 -20.14 -10.94 -15.44
C LEU A 103 -21.64 -10.98 -15.76
N PRO A 104 -22.25 -12.18 -15.87
CA PRO A 104 -23.69 -12.34 -15.82
C PRO A 104 -24.27 -11.61 -14.60
N HIS A 105 -25.48 -11.08 -14.73
CA HIS A 105 -26.15 -10.36 -13.65
C HIS A 105 -26.16 -11.15 -12.32
N ALA A 106 -26.37 -12.47 -12.39
CA ALA A 106 -26.30 -13.37 -11.24
C ALA A 106 -24.96 -13.29 -10.49
N GLN A 107 -23.82 -13.31 -11.20
CA GLN A 107 -22.49 -13.19 -10.58
C GLN A 107 -22.23 -11.79 -10.02
N SER A 108 -22.83 -10.75 -10.61
CA SER A 108 -22.77 -9.40 -10.04
C SER A 108 -23.54 -9.29 -8.72
N VAL A 109 -24.66 -10.01 -8.59
CA VAL A 109 -25.45 -10.07 -7.35
C VAL A 109 -24.71 -10.91 -6.30
N GLU A 110 -24.16 -12.06 -6.68
CA GLU A 110 -23.32 -12.88 -5.78
C GLU A 110 -22.11 -12.10 -5.27
N LEU A 111 -21.45 -11.34 -6.14
CA LEU A 111 -20.37 -10.45 -5.76
C LEU A 111 -20.86 -9.38 -4.77
N ALA A 112 -21.99 -8.71 -5.03
CA ALA A 112 -22.54 -7.71 -4.11
C ALA A 112 -22.85 -8.30 -2.73
N VAL A 113 -23.40 -9.51 -2.68
CA VAL A 113 -23.71 -10.25 -1.44
C VAL A 113 -22.43 -10.63 -0.70
N ALA A 114 -21.43 -11.18 -1.39
CA ALA A 114 -20.15 -11.57 -0.76
C ALA A 114 -19.33 -10.37 -0.28
N LEU A 115 -19.54 -9.21 -0.90
CA LEU A 115 -18.97 -7.93 -0.46
C LEU A 115 -19.78 -7.28 0.67
N GLY A 116 -20.92 -7.84 1.08
CA GLY A 116 -21.78 -7.27 2.13
C GLY A 116 -22.24 -5.84 1.82
N LEU A 117 -22.38 -5.49 0.54
CA LEU A 117 -22.71 -4.12 0.14
C LEU A 117 -24.17 -3.80 0.50
N PRO A 118 -24.45 -2.66 1.16
CA PRO A 118 -25.81 -2.24 1.45
C PRO A 118 -26.66 -2.17 0.16
N PRO A 119 -27.94 -2.60 0.20
CA PRO A 119 -28.83 -2.57 -0.97
C PRO A 119 -28.93 -1.19 -1.62
N ALA A 120 -28.85 -0.12 -0.83
CA ALA A 120 -28.87 1.26 -1.31
C ALA A 120 -27.70 1.63 -2.24
N LEU A 121 -26.56 0.92 -2.13
CA LEU A 121 -25.44 1.07 -3.06
C LEU A 121 -25.61 0.22 -4.34
N SER A 122 -26.62 -0.66 -4.40
CA SER A 122 -26.85 -1.55 -5.56
C SER A 122 -27.84 -0.98 -6.59
N GLU A 123 -28.69 -0.02 -6.22
CA GLU A 123 -29.77 0.49 -7.08
C GLU A 123 -29.39 1.69 -7.97
N GLY A 124 -28.22 2.33 -7.73
CA GLY A 124 -27.79 3.49 -8.52
C GLY A 124 -26.29 3.66 -8.72
N ALA A 125 -25.45 2.79 -8.14
CA ALA A 125 -24.00 2.94 -8.17
C ALA A 125 -23.36 2.05 -9.25
N LYS A 126 -22.23 2.53 -9.77
CA LYS A 126 -21.19 1.75 -10.47
C LYS A 126 -21.26 0.25 -10.13
N ARG A 127 -21.42 -0.61 -11.16
CA ARG A 127 -21.51 -2.09 -10.99
C ARG A 127 -20.45 -2.56 -9.97
N PRO A 128 -20.77 -3.47 -9.03
CA PRO A 128 -19.82 -3.93 -7.99
C PRO A 128 -18.42 -4.28 -8.53
N LEU A 129 -18.36 -4.83 -9.75
CA LEU A 129 -17.13 -5.07 -10.49
C LEU A 129 -16.27 -3.81 -10.71
N SER A 130 -16.87 -2.73 -11.20
CA SER A 130 -16.16 -1.48 -11.49
C SER A 130 -15.59 -0.85 -10.22
N VAL A 131 -16.30 -0.97 -9.09
CA VAL A 131 -15.84 -0.50 -7.78
C VAL A 131 -14.65 -1.33 -7.29
N VAL A 132 -14.73 -2.66 -7.36
CA VAL A 132 -13.63 -3.57 -6.98
C VAL A 132 -12.40 -3.34 -7.88
N ARG A 133 -12.61 -3.15 -9.19
CA ARG A 133 -11.54 -2.88 -10.14
C ARG A 133 -10.89 -1.52 -9.88
N GLU A 134 -11.66 -0.47 -9.68
CA GLU A 134 -11.17 0.87 -9.34
C GLU A 134 -10.35 0.84 -8.05
N LEU A 135 -10.84 0.16 -7.02
CA LEU A 135 -10.12 -0.02 -5.77
C LEU A 135 -8.84 -0.85 -5.94
N SER A 136 -8.89 -1.93 -6.71
CA SER A 136 -7.72 -2.77 -7.01
C SER A 136 -6.64 -1.99 -7.76
N LEU A 137 -7.03 -1.18 -8.74
CA LEU A 137 -6.13 -0.30 -9.48
C LEU A 137 -5.52 0.78 -8.59
N THR A 138 -6.34 1.38 -7.71
CA THR A 138 -5.86 2.41 -6.76
C THR A 138 -4.87 1.81 -5.77
N TYR A 139 -5.23 0.67 -5.14
CA TYR A 139 -4.33 -0.07 -4.26
C TYR A 139 -3.04 -0.47 -4.97
N ALA A 140 -3.15 -0.91 -6.22
CA ALA A 140 -1.98 -1.30 -6.99
C ALA A 140 -1.04 -0.12 -7.30
N ALA A 141 -1.62 1.03 -7.65
CA ALA A 141 -0.87 2.27 -7.89
C ALA A 141 -0.18 2.77 -6.62
N GLU A 142 -0.86 2.76 -5.48
CA GLU A 142 -0.29 3.13 -4.18
C GLU A 142 0.89 2.22 -3.82
N ARG A 143 0.77 0.91 -4.06
CA ARG A 143 1.88 -0.02 -3.80
C ARG A 143 3.04 0.17 -4.75
N LEU A 144 2.79 0.36 -6.04
CA LEU A 144 3.83 0.70 -7.00
C LEU A 144 4.57 1.97 -6.60
N TYR A 145 3.85 2.99 -6.12
CA TYR A 145 4.45 4.22 -5.60
C TYR A 145 5.41 3.93 -4.43
N LEU A 146 4.98 3.14 -3.44
CA LEU A 146 5.84 2.78 -2.31
C LEU A 146 7.06 1.94 -2.73
N GLN A 147 6.89 1.01 -3.66
CA GLN A 147 7.98 0.21 -4.18
C GLN A 147 8.98 1.05 -4.98
N ARG A 148 8.50 2.07 -5.71
CA ARG A 148 9.36 3.06 -6.38
C ARG A 148 10.15 3.87 -5.38
N LEU A 149 9.49 4.30 -4.30
CA LEU A 149 10.16 5.02 -3.22
C LEU A 149 11.27 4.19 -2.60
N ARG A 150 11.02 2.89 -2.38
CA ARG A 150 12.03 1.94 -1.88
C ARG A 150 13.18 1.76 -2.87
N LEU A 151 12.89 1.50 -4.15
CA LEU A 151 13.90 1.38 -5.19
C LEU A 151 14.77 2.63 -5.27
N PHE A 152 14.15 3.81 -5.22
CA PHE A 152 14.86 5.08 -5.22
C PHE A 152 15.81 5.21 -4.03
N LYS A 153 15.32 4.94 -2.82
CA LYS A 153 16.13 5.02 -1.61
C LYS A 153 17.33 4.06 -1.68
N LEU A 154 17.12 2.82 -2.09
CA LEU A 154 18.21 1.85 -2.30
C LEU A 154 19.20 2.29 -3.38
N SER A 155 18.70 2.94 -4.44
CA SER A 155 19.54 3.49 -5.50
C SER A 155 20.42 4.62 -4.98
N MET A 156 19.88 5.49 -4.13
CA MET A 156 20.65 6.52 -3.44
C MET A 156 21.71 5.92 -2.52
N LEU A 157 21.42 4.82 -1.81
CA LEU A 157 22.42 4.12 -0.99
C LEU A 157 23.54 3.51 -1.83
N SER A 158 23.26 3.16 -3.09
CA SER A 158 24.21 2.52 -4.01
C SER A 158 25.05 3.51 -4.79
N ALA A 159 24.65 4.77 -4.78
CA ALA A 159 25.17 5.78 -5.65
C ALA A 159 26.39 6.46 -5.01
N ARG A 160 27.48 6.57 -5.77
CA ARG A 160 28.77 7.04 -5.26
C ARG A 160 28.77 8.57 -5.14
N GLY A 161 29.28 9.09 -4.01
CA GLY A 161 29.56 10.52 -3.86
C GLY A 161 28.34 11.43 -3.69
N LEU A 162 27.18 10.86 -3.38
CA LEU A 162 25.97 11.63 -3.08
C LEU A 162 25.98 12.18 -1.66
N THR A 163 25.74 13.48 -1.54
CA THR A 163 25.57 14.14 -0.25
C THR A 163 24.12 14.03 0.22
N LEU A 164 23.90 13.99 1.53
CA LEU A 164 22.56 13.95 2.14
C LEU A 164 21.61 15.01 1.59
N GLY A 165 22.12 16.22 1.32
CA GLY A 165 21.33 17.31 0.73
C GLY A 165 20.80 16.97 -0.67
N LYS A 166 21.58 16.28 -1.51
CA LYS A 166 21.14 15.81 -2.82
C LYS A 166 20.13 14.65 -2.69
N THR A 167 20.30 13.79 -1.69
CA THR A 167 19.34 12.72 -1.36
C THR A 167 17.98 13.26 -0.96
N LEU A 168 17.95 14.23 -0.05
CA LEU A 168 16.70 14.85 0.43
C LEU A 168 16.03 15.70 -0.67
N ALA A 169 16.80 16.37 -1.51
CA ALA A 169 16.28 17.09 -2.67
C ALA A 169 15.62 16.11 -3.66
N ALA A 170 16.31 15.04 -4.02
CA ALA A 170 15.79 14.00 -4.92
C ALA A 170 14.61 13.21 -4.32
N TRP A 171 14.49 13.14 -2.99
CA TRP A 171 13.31 12.59 -2.31
C TRP A 171 12.08 13.50 -2.39
N LYS A 172 12.24 14.81 -2.18
CA LYS A 172 11.15 15.80 -2.36
C LYS A 172 10.64 15.81 -3.80
N VAL A 173 11.55 15.58 -4.74
CA VAL A 173 11.26 15.52 -6.17
C VAL A 173 10.30 14.39 -6.55
N LEU A 174 10.49 13.17 -6.03
CA LEU A 174 9.64 12.02 -6.36
C LEU A 174 8.21 12.12 -5.80
N ARG A 175 7.99 13.05 -4.87
CA ARG A 175 6.66 13.43 -4.38
C ARG A 175 6.04 14.57 -5.18
N SER A 176 6.82 15.28 -5.99
CA SER A 176 6.29 16.33 -6.85
C SER A 176 5.78 15.71 -8.13
N ASP A 177 4.58 16.07 -8.55
CA ASP A 177 4.09 15.85 -9.92
C ASP A 177 4.80 16.80 -10.93
N ASP A 178 5.82 17.54 -10.48
CA ASP A 178 6.59 18.44 -11.31
C ASP A 178 7.64 17.68 -12.15
N VAL A 179 7.36 17.67 -13.44
CA VAL A 179 8.18 17.15 -14.53
C VAL A 179 9.65 17.55 -14.41
N LYS A 180 9.92 18.85 -14.21
CA LYS A 180 11.28 19.40 -14.26
C LYS A 180 12.09 18.92 -13.07
N THR A 181 11.44 18.92 -11.92
CA THR A 181 12.01 18.47 -10.66
C THR A 181 12.32 16.97 -10.76
N GLN A 182 11.40 16.15 -11.29
CA GLN A 182 11.60 14.70 -11.55
C GLN A 182 12.80 14.40 -12.46
N SER A 183 12.95 15.11 -13.58
CA SER A 183 14.12 14.95 -14.47
C SER A 183 15.44 15.23 -13.78
N ALA A 184 15.52 16.27 -12.96
CA ALA A 184 16.76 16.63 -12.25
C ALA A 184 17.20 15.56 -11.23
N ALA A 185 16.26 14.92 -10.51
CA ALA A 185 16.62 13.81 -9.62
C ALA A 185 17.10 12.57 -10.36
N LEU A 186 16.52 12.29 -11.54
CA LEU A 186 16.95 11.18 -12.38
C LEU A 186 18.34 11.41 -12.97
N GLU A 187 18.68 12.64 -13.38
CA GLU A 187 20.02 13.00 -13.85
C GLU A 187 21.10 12.85 -12.75
N VAL A 188 20.74 13.21 -11.51
CA VAL A 188 21.62 13.02 -10.34
C VAL A 188 21.87 11.53 -10.08
N LEU A 189 20.83 10.69 -10.19
CA LEU A 189 20.99 9.24 -10.07
C LEU A 189 21.78 8.64 -11.23
N GLU A 190 21.55 9.09 -12.46
CA GLU A 190 22.23 8.61 -13.66
C GLU A 190 23.74 8.83 -13.60
N SER A 191 24.16 9.99 -13.10
CA SER A 191 25.57 10.33 -12.93
C SER A 191 26.24 9.64 -11.73
N SER A 192 25.47 9.08 -10.80
CA SER A 192 25.98 8.57 -9.52
C SER A 192 25.86 7.04 -9.38
N LEU A 193 25.00 6.39 -10.15
CA LEU A 193 24.86 4.93 -10.21
C LEU A 193 25.89 4.31 -11.16
N ASP A 194 26.26 3.06 -10.88
CA ASP A 194 27.03 2.26 -11.84
C ASP A 194 26.23 2.05 -13.14
N GLY A 195 26.89 1.96 -14.29
CA GLY A 195 26.27 1.89 -15.61
C GLY A 195 25.33 0.69 -15.79
N GLN A 196 25.64 -0.44 -15.15
CA GLN A 196 24.73 -1.59 -15.14
C GLN A 196 23.48 -1.32 -14.30
N LEU A 197 23.63 -0.67 -13.13
CA LEU A 197 22.52 -0.33 -12.25
C LEU A 197 21.63 0.75 -12.85
N SER A 198 22.23 1.80 -13.42
CA SER A 198 21.50 2.91 -14.04
C SER A 198 20.60 2.43 -15.19
N SER A 199 21.10 1.50 -16.01
CA SER A 199 20.36 0.95 -17.15
C SER A 199 19.06 0.23 -16.77
N PHE A 200 18.98 -0.35 -15.56
CA PHE A 200 17.77 -1.04 -15.09
C PHE A 200 16.92 -0.19 -14.13
N VAL A 201 17.53 0.64 -13.26
CA VAL A 201 16.83 1.43 -12.22
C VAL A 201 16.10 2.62 -12.83
N LEU A 202 16.78 3.40 -13.66
CA LEU A 202 16.27 4.69 -14.14
C LEU A 202 14.97 4.55 -14.94
N PRO A 203 14.79 3.52 -15.80
CA PRO A 203 13.50 3.29 -16.44
C PRO A 203 12.35 3.12 -15.43
N LEU A 204 12.57 2.37 -14.35
CA LEU A 204 11.53 2.09 -13.34
C LEU A 204 11.17 3.32 -12.51
N LEU A 205 12.13 4.21 -12.25
CA LEU A 205 11.92 5.45 -11.51
C LEU A 205 11.30 6.56 -12.36
N ASN A 206 11.49 6.54 -13.67
CA ASN A 206 10.97 7.56 -14.56
C ASN A 206 9.45 7.37 -14.80
N THR A 207 8.67 8.18 -14.11
CA THR A 207 7.20 8.35 -14.21
C THR A 207 6.74 8.85 -15.57
N GLN A 208 7.60 9.57 -16.31
CA GLN A 208 7.24 10.24 -17.56
C GLN A 208 7.77 9.59 -18.82
N SER A 209 8.82 8.77 -18.71
CA SER A 209 9.13 7.83 -19.76
C SER A 209 7.84 7.02 -19.93
N ALA A 210 7.24 6.94 -21.11
CA ALA A 210 7.61 5.95 -22.09
C ALA A 210 7.85 4.55 -21.49
N LEU A 211 7.53 4.23 -20.24
CA LEU A 211 7.60 2.91 -19.62
C LEU A 211 6.41 2.08 -20.09
N GLU A 212 5.24 2.68 -20.34
CA GLU A 212 4.17 2.02 -21.09
C GLU A 212 4.55 1.77 -22.55
N ARG A 213 5.34 2.67 -23.17
CA ARG A 213 5.84 2.50 -24.56
C ARG A 213 7.11 1.65 -24.65
N LYS A 214 7.91 1.60 -23.59
CA LYS A 214 9.19 0.88 -23.43
C LYS A 214 9.01 -0.39 -22.65
N LEU A 215 7.89 -0.71 -22.02
CA LEU A 215 7.57 -2.08 -21.64
C LEU A 215 7.52 -2.95 -22.90
N ARG A 216 7.16 -2.38 -24.07
CA ARG A 216 7.38 -2.99 -25.39
C ARG A 216 8.85 -3.10 -25.85
N LEU A 217 9.78 -2.38 -25.22
CA LEU A 217 11.23 -2.46 -25.48
C LEU A 217 11.97 -3.26 -24.40
N VAL A 218 11.54 -3.23 -23.15
CA VAL A 218 11.95 -4.11 -22.03
C VAL A 218 11.40 -5.52 -22.26
N GLU A 219 10.31 -5.67 -23.02
CA GLU A 219 9.90 -6.92 -23.67
C GLU A 219 11.06 -7.59 -24.41
N SER A 220 12.08 -6.86 -24.90
CA SER A 220 13.24 -7.44 -25.60
C SER A 220 14.38 -7.91 -24.68
N HIS A 221 14.46 -7.44 -23.43
CA HIS A 221 15.46 -7.90 -22.44
C HIS A 221 14.86 -8.84 -21.38
N PHE A 222 13.55 -8.75 -21.15
CA PHE A 222 12.77 -9.64 -20.30
C PHE A 222 11.66 -10.31 -21.13
N VAL A 223 12.06 -10.88 -22.28
CA VAL A 223 11.25 -11.85 -23.03
C VAL A 223 11.05 -13.07 -22.13
N LYS A 224 9.80 -13.34 -21.70
CA LYS A 224 9.23 -14.71 -21.57
C LYS A 224 7.85 -14.81 -20.93
N LEU A 225 7.18 -13.71 -20.55
CA LEU A 225 5.81 -13.79 -20.02
C LEU A 225 4.81 -13.19 -21.00
N ARG A 226 4.59 -13.91 -22.12
CA ARG A 226 3.33 -13.78 -22.86
C ARG A 226 2.25 -14.48 -22.03
N LEU A 227 1.57 -13.72 -21.16
CA LEU A 227 0.39 -14.23 -20.49
C LEU A 227 -0.73 -14.40 -21.53
N PRO A 228 -1.40 -15.55 -21.60
CA PRO A 228 -2.63 -15.68 -22.38
C PRO A 228 -3.60 -14.56 -22.03
N ALA A 229 -4.32 -14.02 -23.02
CA ALA A 229 -5.32 -12.98 -22.78
C ALA A 229 -6.33 -13.46 -21.72
N GLY A 230 -6.50 -12.68 -20.65
CA GLY A 230 -7.41 -13.01 -19.54
C GLY A 230 -6.82 -13.90 -18.44
N SER A 231 -5.60 -14.44 -18.60
CA SER A 231 -4.96 -15.21 -17.52
C SER A 231 -4.34 -14.30 -16.46
N ALA A 232 -4.56 -14.62 -15.19
CA ALA A 232 -3.94 -13.92 -14.08
C ALA A 232 -2.40 -14.18 -14.05
N PRO A 233 -1.57 -13.17 -13.73
CA PRO A 233 -0.15 -13.40 -13.51
C PRO A 233 0.09 -14.44 -12.40
N PRO A 234 1.08 -15.35 -12.53
CA PRO A 234 1.26 -16.44 -11.56
C PRO A 234 1.65 -15.95 -10.16
N TRP A 235 2.37 -14.81 -10.08
CA TRP A 235 2.73 -14.14 -8.82
C TRP A 235 1.67 -13.15 -8.32
N MET A 236 0.48 -13.08 -8.92
CA MET A 236 -0.53 -12.09 -8.55
C MET A 236 -0.95 -12.24 -7.08
N ARG A 237 -1.18 -13.49 -6.62
CA ARG A 237 -1.53 -13.77 -5.22
C ARG A 237 -0.44 -13.28 -4.26
N GLU A 238 0.81 -13.64 -4.53
CA GLU A 238 1.96 -13.21 -3.72
C GLU A 238 2.10 -11.69 -3.72
N TRP A 239 1.93 -11.06 -4.88
CA TRP A 239 2.03 -9.61 -5.00
C TRP A 239 1.00 -8.93 -4.11
N PHE A 240 -0.27 -9.34 -4.20
CA PHE A 240 -1.36 -8.82 -3.36
C PHE A 240 -1.19 -9.15 -1.87
N ALA A 241 -0.76 -10.38 -1.54
CA ALA A 241 -0.61 -10.87 -0.16
C ALA A 241 0.66 -10.37 0.54
N ALA A 242 1.66 -9.88 -0.20
CA ALA A 242 2.94 -9.49 0.37
C ALA A 242 2.78 -8.47 1.50
N SER A 243 1.83 -7.53 1.47
CA SER A 243 1.67 -6.52 2.54
C SER A 243 1.23 -7.04 3.91
N LEU A 244 0.95 -8.35 4.10
CA LEU A 244 0.26 -8.89 5.29
C LEU A 244 -1.10 -8.21 5.58
N GLU A 245 -1.57 -7.36 4.66
CA GLU A 245 -2.80 -6.60 4.84
C GLU A 245 -4.00 -7.43 4.39
N PRO A 246 -5.06 -7.50 5.22
CA PRO A 246 -6.29 -8.20 4.86
C PRO A 246 -6.91 -7.71 3.54
N LEU A 247 -6.76 -6.42 3.20
CA LEU A 247 -7.28 -5.90 1.93
C LEU A 247 -6.52 -6.47 0.73
N GLY A 248 -5.19 -6.54 0.79
CA GLY A 248 -4.39 -7.09 -0.29
C GLY A 248 -4.82 -8.51 -0.62
N ALA A 249 -4.89 -9.37 0.39
CA ALA A 249 -5.37 -10.75 0.25
C ALA A 249 -6.80 -10.82 -0.32
N ALA A 250 -7.72 -9.98 0.17
CA ALA A 250 -9.10 -9.92 -0.32
C ALA A 250 -9.18 -9.49 -1.79
N LEU A 251 -8.46 -8.43 -2.18
CA LEU A 251 -8.41 -7.96 -3.57
C LEU A 251 -7.78 -8.99 -4.50
N GLY A 252 -6.71 -9.66 -4.08
CA GLY A 252 -6.08 -10.73 -4.86
C GLY A 252 -7.00 -11.94 -5.05
N ALA A 253 -7.73 -12.33 -4.01
CA ALA A 253 -8.70 -13.43 -4.09
C ALA A 253 -9.87 -13.08 -5.03
N LEU A 254 -10.40 -11.86 -4.93
CA LEU A 254 -11.47 -11.39 -5.82
C LEU A 254 -10.99 -11.23 -7.26
N ALA A 255 -9.82 -10.65 -7.50
CA ALA A 255 -9.27 -10.50 -8.84
C ALA A 255 -9.03 -11.85 -9.52
N LEU A 256 -8.67 -12.89 -8.74
CA LEU A 256 -8.59 -14.25 -9.25
C LEU A 256 -9.96 -14.81 -9.61
N TRP A 257 -10.94 -14.69 -8.71
CA TRP A 257 -12.30 -15.14 -8.96
C TRP A 257 -12.90 -14.46 -10.20
N LEU A 258 -12.60 -13.19 -10.41
CA LEU A 258 -12.99 -12.46 -11.63
C LEU A 258 -12.38 -13.02 -12.92
N SER A 259 -11.28 -13.75 -12.83
CA SER A 259 -10.58 -14.34 -13.99
C SER A 259 -10.91 -15.82 -14.21
N LEU A 260 -11.33 -16.50 -13.13
CA LEU A 260 -11.74 -17.90 -13.12
C LEU A 260 -13.00 -17.99 -12.25
N PRO A 261 -14.19 -17.61 -12.77
CA PRO A 261 -15.42 -17.46 -11.99
C PRO A 261 -16.06 -18.79 -11.59
N GLU A 262 -15.26 -19.84 -11.44
CA GLU A 262 -15.70 -21.13 -10.92
C GLU A 262 -15.81 -21.06 -9.40
N GLY A 263 -17.04 -21.17 -8.88
CA GLY A 263 -17.34 -21.20 -7.45
C GLY A 263 -17.79 -19.87 -6.86
N ALA A 264 -18.05 -19.88 -5.55
CA ALA A 264 -18.55 -18.71 -4.84
C ALA A 264 -17.44 -17.64 -4.65
N PRO A 265 -17.77 -16.34 -4.77
CA PRO A 265 -16.83 -15.28 -4.49
C PRO A 265 -16.34 -15.36 -3.03
N PRO A 266 -15.04 -15.10 -2.78
CA PRO A 266 -14.50 -15.11 -1.42
C PRO A 266 -15.17 -13.99 -0.60
N ALA A 267 -15.59 -14.34 0.63
CA ALA A 267 -16.05 -13.35 1.58
C ALA A 267 -14.92 -12.37 1.94
N ALA A 268 -15.20 -11.08 1.81
CA ALA A 268 -14.20 -10.03 2.02
C ALA A 268 -14.76 -8.91 2.92
N PRO A 269 -14.98 -9.17 4.22
CA PRO A 269 -15.59 -8.19 5.13
C PRO A 269 -14.79 -6.89 5.21
N VAL A 270 -13.45 -6.97 5.16
CA VAL A 270 -12.58 -5.78 5.12
C VAL A 270 -12.86 -4.89 3.92
N LEU A 271 -13.23 -5.48 2.77
CA LEU A 271 -13.53 -4.73 1.57
C LEU A 271 -14.86 -3.99 1.70
N ALA A 272 -15.87 -4.59 2.33
CA ALA A 272 -17.12 -3.92 2.68
C ALA A 272 -16.84 -2.64 3.48
N HIS A 273 -16.02 -2.76 4.53
CA HIS A 273 -15.62 -1.63 5.36
C HIS A 273 -14.82 -0.58 4.61
N VAL A 274 -13.87 -0.97 3.76
CA VAL A 274 -13.10 -0.04 2.92
C VAL A 274 -14.02 0.75 1.98
N LEU A 275 -14.99 0.10 1.36
CA LEU A 275 -15.91 0.76 0.43
C LEU A 275 -16.83 1.75 1.16
N VAL A 276 -17.36 1.37 2.32
CA VAL A 276 -18.14 2.27 3.17
C VAL A 276 -17.29 3.46 3.62
N LEU A 277 -16.09 3.22 4.12
CA LEU A 277 -15.19 4.27 4.60
C LEU A 277 -14.82 5.23 3.47
N ARG A 278 -14.50 4.75 2.27
CA ARG A 278 -14.19 5.60 1.11
C ARG A 278 -15.37 6.45 0.65
N GLY A 279 -16.59 5.96 0.83
CA GLY A 279 -17.81 6.73 0.56
C GLY A 279 -18.02 7.89 1.54
N ALA A 280 -17.41 7.83 2.73
CA ALA A 280 -17.55 8.87 3.74
C ALA A 280 -16.63 10.08 3.45
N PRO A 281 -17.16 11.32 3.49
CA PRO A 281 -16.36 12.54 3.27
C PRO A 281 -15.15 12.68 4.20
N LEU A 282 -15.17 12.05 5.38
CA LEU A 282 -14.03 12.11 6.30
C LEU A 282 -12.81 11.35 5.79
N PHE A 283 -13.00 10.29 4.99
CA PHE A 283 -11.92 9.38 4.59
C PHE A 283 -11.67 9.33 3.08
N HIS A 284 -12.46 10.05 2.27
CA HIS A 284 -12.35 10.03 0.80
C HIS A 284 -10.93 10.35 0.26
N ASN A 285 -10.17 11.21 0.96
CA ASN A 285 -8.81 11.61 0.57
C ASN A 285 -7.71 10.73 1.17
N LEU A 286 -8.05 9.71 1.96
CA LEU A 286 -7.05 8.80 2.51
C LEU A 286 -6.60 7.79 1.46
N LEU A 287 -5.31 7.45 1.52
CA LEU A 287 -4.76 6.31 0.78
C LEU A 287 -5.53 5.05 1.18
N THR A 288 -5.73 4.16 0.21
CA THR A 288 -6.39 2.86 0.36
C THR A 288 -5.77 2.05 1.49
N LEU A 289 -4.44 2.13 1.65
CA LEU A 289 -3.71 1.50 2.76
C LEU A 289 -4.15 2.04 4.13
N HIS A 290 -4.32 3.36 4.28
CA HIS A 290 -4.80 3.96 5.52
C HIS A 290 -6.26 3.62 5.79
N VAL A 291 -7.11 3.64 4.76
CA VAL A 291 -8.52 3.23 4.88
C VAL A 291 -8.61 1.76 5.29
N THR A 292 -7.72 0.90 4.81
CA THR A 292 -7.64 -0.50 5.22
C THR A 292 -7.28 -0.67 6.69
N ALA A 293 -6.31 0.09 7.18
CA ALA A 293 -5.94 0.07 8.59
C ALA A 293 -7.12 0.53 9.49
N LEU A 294 -7.96 1.45 9.01
CA LEU A 294 -9.20 1.83 9.69
C LEU A 294 -10.27 0.73 9.59
N ALA A 295 -10.45 0.16 8.40
CA ALA A 295 -11.41 -0.91 8.13
C ALA A 295 -11.19 -2.13 9.01
N THR A 296 -9.95 -2.58 9.14
CA THR A 296 -9.61 -3.75 9.98
C THR A 296 -9.87 -3.53 11.48
N ARG A 297 -9.97 -2.27 11.92
CA ARG A 297 -10.26 -1.89 13.30
C ARG A 297 -11.72 -1.50 13.51
N ALA A 298 -12.47 -1.31 12.42
CA ALA A 298 -13.88 -0.97 12.47
C ALA A 298 -14.67 -2.14 13.09
N ARG A 299 -15.70 -1.80 13.85
CA ARG A 299 -16.62 -2.77 14.44
C ARG A 299 -18.04 -2.41 14.05
N GLU A 300 -18.76 -3.38 13.53
CA GLU A 300 -20.18 -3.22 13.27
C GLU A 300 -20.96 -3.40 14.57
N ARG A 301 -21.97 -2.55 14.75
CA ARG A 301 -22.88 -2.62 15.89
C ARG A 301 -24.29 -2.33 15.43
N ARG A 302 -25.22 -3.20 15.83
CA ARG A 302 -26.66 -2.94 15.69
C ARG A 302 -27.13 -2.16 16.90
N VAL A 303 -27.86 -1.07 16.66
CA VAL A 303 -28.37 -0.16 17.70
C VAL A 303 -29.89 -0.11 17.57
N ARG A 304 -30.60 -0.32 18.68
CA ARG A 304 -32.07 -0.24 18.70
C ARG A 304 -32.54 1.21 18.85
N ALA A 305 -33.80 1.45 18.50
CA ALA A 305 -34.42 2.76 18.72
C ALA A 305 -34.33 3.15 20.21
N GLY A 306 -33.83 4.37 20.47
CA GLY A 306 -33.63 4.90 21.81
C GLY A 306 -32.28 4.57 22.46
N GLU A 307 -31.46 3.69 21.86
CA GLU A 307 -30.11 3.40 22.36
C GLU A 307 -29.08 4.45 21.93
N ARG A 308 -27.99 4.56 22.70
CA ARG A 308 -26.90 5.51 22.40
C ARG A 308 -26.07 5.01 21.21
N VAL A 309 -26.05 5.81 20.14
CA VAL A 309 -25.37 5.46 18.86
C VAL A 309 -23.85 5.63 18.90
N CYS A 310 -23.30 6.53 19.69
CA CYS A 310 -21.85 6.75 19.82
C CYS A 310 -21.48 7.16 21.24
N SER A 311 -20.33 6.69 21.71
CA SER A 311 -19.70 7.16 22.95
C SER A 311 -18.79 8.36 22.65
N ALA A 312 -18.45 9.15 23.66
CA ALA A 312 -17.50 10.25 23.49
C ALA A 312 -16.15 9.71 22.96
N GLY A 313 -15.65 10.34 21.91
CA GLY A 313 -14.39 9.95 21.26
C GLY A 313 -14.52 8.82 20.24
N GLU A 314 -15.75 8.40 19.89
CA GLU A 314 -16.01 7.44 18.81
C GLU A 314 -16.50 8.18 17.56
N THR A 315 -16.20 7.64 16.39
CA THR A 315 -16.79 8.06 15.12
C THR A 315 -17.55 6.87 14.55
N CYS A 316 -18.83 7.06 14.26
CA CYS A 316 -19.70 6.00 13.76
C CYS A 316 -20.20 6.35 12.35
N LEU A 317 -20.25 5.36 11.47
CA LEU A 317 -20.87 5.48 10.14
C LEU A 317 -22.21 4.76 10.14
N VAL A 318 -23.23 5.39 9.59
CA VAL A 318 -24.55 4.75 9.44
C VAL A 318 -24.51 3.82 8.22
N LEU A 319 -24.63 2.52 8.45
CA LEU A 319 -24.66 1.51 7.39
C LEU A 319 -26.08 1.21 6.90
N GLU A 320 -27.05 1.28 7.80
CA GLU A 320 -28.45 0.99 7.55
C GLU A 320 -29.32 1.84 8.48
N GLY A 321 -30.50 2.23 7.98
CA GLY A 321 -31.48 3.00 8.75
C GLY A 321 -31.16 4.49 8.84
N CYS A 322 -31.61 5.10 9.94
CA CYS A 322 -31.50 6.53 10.19
C CYS A 322 -31.19 6.78 11.67
N VAL A 323 -30.28 7.71 11.94
CA VAL A 323 -29.90 8.12 13.29
C VAL A 323 -30.31 9.57 13.50
N VAL A 324 -31.13 9.82 14.53
CA VAL A 324 -31.52 11.19 14.91
C VAL A 324 -30.84 11.55 16.21
N VAL A 325 -29.91 12.50 16.16
CA VAL A 325 -29.21 13.00 17.35
C VAL A 325 -29.97 14.22 17.88
N ARG A 326 -30.30 14.19 19.17
CA ARG A 326 -30.83 15.35 19.90
C ARG A 326 -29.70 15.94 20.74
N ARG A 327 -29.29 17.18 20.45
CA ARG A 327 -28.28 17.88 21.27
C ARG A 327 -28.87 18.21 22.64
N ALA A 328 -28.12 17.94 23.69
CA ALA A 328 -28.57 18.07 25.08
C ALA A 328 -28.71 19.53 25.57
N HIS A 329 -28.24 20.52 24.80
CA HIS A 329 -28.26 21.94 25.20
C HIS A 329 -28.95 22.82 24.15
N GLY A 330 -30.20 23.16 24.44
CA GLY A 330 -30.76 24.49 24.14
C GLY A 330 -31.27 24.81 22.73
N ALA A 331 -31.04 24.01 21.70
CA ALA A 331 -31.60 24.26 20.37
C ALA A 331 -32.35 23.03 19.84
N ALA A 332 -33.55 23.27 19.31
CA ALA A 332 -34.44 22.28 18.69
C ALA A 332 -33.88 21.68 17.37
N GLU A 333 -32.57 21.67 17.20
CA GLU A 333 -31.91 21.11 16.03
C GLU A 333 -31.82 19.59 16.18
N ARG A 334 -32.65 18.91 15.39
CA ARG A 334 -32.53 17.49 15.13
C ARG A 334 -31.58 17.34 13.96
N GLU A 335 -30.43 16.73 14.22
CA GLU A 335 -29.55 16.27 13.15
C GLU A 335 -29.96 14.84 12.79
N GLU A 336 -30.36 14.67 11.54
CA GLU A 336 -30.67 13.38 10.95
C GLU A 336 -29.46 12.91 10.14
N TYR A 337 -28.97 11.71 10.46
CA TYR A 337 -27.87 11.05 9.77
C TYR A 337 -28.42 9.83 9.05
N ARG A 338 -28.18 9.76 7.74
CA ARG A 338 -28.62 8.70 6.84
C ARG A 338 -27.47 7.76 6.51
N VAL A 339 -27.78 6.69 5.78
CA VAL A 339 -26.78 5.73 5.29
C VAL A 339 -25.63 6.47 4.58
N GLY A 340 -24.40 6.21 5.02
CA GLY A 340 -23.18 6.87 4.55
C GLY A 340 -22.72 8.05 5.41
N ASP A 341 -23.60 8.62 6.24
CA ASP A 341 -23.24 9.76 7.09
C ASP A 341 -22.41 9.34 8.29
N ALA A 342 -21.46 10.21 8.65
CA ALA A 342 -20.60 10.04 9.81
C ALA A 342 -21.13 10.84 11.01
N VAL A 343 -21.46 10.12 12.08
CA VAL A 343 -21.85 10.66 13.39
C VAL A 343 -20.58 10.88 14.22
N GLN A 344 -20.45 12.06 14.84
CA GLN A 344 -19.24 12.47 15.58
C GLN A 344 -17.96 12.33 14.73
N GLN A 345 -17.93 12.99 13.56
CA GLN A 345 -16.83 12.88 12.59
C GLN A 345 -15.44 13.13 13.19
N LEU A 346 -15.35 14.01 14.19
CA LEU A 346 -14.10 14.37 14.84
C LEU A 346 -13.84 13.58 16.14
N GLY A 347 -14.75 12.68 16.55
CA GLY A 347 -14.63 11.93 17.79
C GLY A 347 -13.31 11.14 17.87
N CYS A 348 -12.92 10.49 16.77
CA CYS A 348 -11.66 9.75 16.69
C CYS A 348 -10.40 10.62 16.79
N ILE A 349 -10.49 11.92 16.46
CA ILE A 349 -9.38 12.88 16.53
C ILE A 349 -9.23 13.37 17.98
N TYR A 350 -10.34 13.75 18.62
CA TYR A 350 -10.32 14.33 19.98
C TYR A 350 -9.97 13.34 21.09
N LYS A 351 -10.05 12.02 20.87
CA LYS A 351 -9.65 11.04 21.90
C LYS A 351 -8.13 10.99 22.13
N LYS A 352 -7.33 11.54 21.21
CA LYS A 352 -5.86 11.53 21.27
C LYS A 352 -5.23 12.89 21.59
N LEU A 353 -6.02 13.97 21.56
CA LEU A 353 -5.65 15.30 22.05
C LEU A 353 -6.03 15.39 23.53
#